data_AF-A0A9E1JF57-F1
#
_entry.id   AF-A0A9E1JF57-F1
#
_cell.length_a   1.000
_cell.length_b   1.000
_cell.length_c   1.000
_cell.angle_alpha   90.00
_cell.angle_beta   90.00
_cell.angle_gamma   90.00
#
_symmetry.space_group_name_H-M   'P 1'
#
loop_
_entity.id
_entity.type
_entity.pdbx_description
1 polymer ?
#
loop_
_entity_poly.entity_id
_entity_poly.type
_entity_poly.pdbx_seq_one_letter_code
_entity_poly.pdbx_strand_id
1 'polypeptide(L)'
;VMSLLLNNALKKIKLSNFIMYHGNAYDFLRHTEKIYEYIYIDFMFNKPKNSSLSSKNDETLKLISFQDLNKNNLINLAIKKSVSRVVVKEPKHSLSKMMMPEYTIKTKLLNYYIYKGAYGKT
;
A
#
# COMPACT_ATOMS: atom_id res chain seq x y z
N VAL A 1 8.47 14.55 -5.89
CA VAL A 1 7.27 15.23 -6.44
C VAL A 1 6.00 14.81 -5.73
N MET A 2 5.63 13.53 -5.71
CA MET A 2 4.39 13.03 -5.10
C MET A 2 4.15 13.48 -3.65
N SER A 3 5.15 13.32 -2.78
CA SER A 3 5.06 13.72 -1.37
C SER A 3 4.88 15.24 -1.16
N LEU A 4 5.39 16.07 -2.07
CA LEU A 4 5.19 17.53 -2.03
C LEU A 4 3.75 17.89 -2.38
N LEU A 5 3.18 17.26 -3.41
CA LEU A 5 1.78 17.46 -3.80
C LEU A 5 0.83 17.07 -2.66
N LEU A 6 1.07 15.92 -2.02
CA LEU A 6 0.28 15.46 -0.89
C LEU A 6 0.41 16.41 0.32
N ASN A 7 1.62 16.84 0.67
CA ASN A 7 1.83 17.77 1.79
C ASN A 7 1.08 19.10 1.59
N ASN A 8 1.10 19.64 0.36
CA ASN A 8 0.38 20.85 0.03
C ASN A 8 -1.14 20.68 0.19
N ALA A 9 -1.69 19.54 -0.24
CA ALA A 9 -3.11 19.23 -0.06
C ALA A 9 -3.47 19.11 1.42
N LEU A 10 -2.67 18.39 2.22
CA LEU A 10 -2.91 18.19 3.65
C LEU A 10 -2.93 19.52 4.43
N LYS A 11 -2.02 20.45 4.10
CA LYS A 11 -1.99 21.80 4.70
C LYS A 11 -3.28 22.59 4.46
N LYS A 12 -3.95 22.37 3.33
CA LYS A 12 -5.22 23.03 3.00
C LYS A 12 -6.42 22.41 3.71
N ILE A 13 -6.41 21.08 3.87
CA ILE A 13 -7.55 20.31 4.41
C ILE A 13 -7.60 20.36 5.96
N LYS A 14 -6.50 20.73 6.64
CA LYS A 14 -6.41 20.85 8.11
C LYS A 14 -6.84 19.58 8.87
N LEU A 15 -6.34 18.42 8.46
CA LEU A 15 -6.57 17.15 9.17
C LEU A 15 -5.75 17.10 10.46
N SER A 16 -6.42 17.04 11.62
CA SER A 16 -5.77 17.03 12.94
C SER A 16 -5.12 15.70 13.33
N ASN A 17 -5.57 14.58 12.76
CA ASN A 17 -5.12 13.22 13.11
C ASN A 17 -4.33 12.54 11.98
N PHE A 18 -3.66 13.32 11.14
CA PHE A 18 -2.90 12.79 10.01
C PHE A 18 -1.44 13.22 10.10
N ILE A 19 -0.52 12.24 10.10
CA ILE A 19 0.92 12.49 10.07
C ILE A 19 1.47 11.92 8.76
N MET A 20 2.08 12.78 7.96
CA MET A 20 2.75 12.37 6.73
C MET A 20 4.25 12.17 7.00
N TYR A 21 4.77 11.00 6.63
CA TYR A 21 6.21 10.74 6.61
C TYR A 21 6.71 10.78 5.17
N HIS A 22 7.79 11.52 4.95
CA HIS A 22 8.49 11.54 3.66
C HIS A 22 9.62 10.51 3.68
N GLY A 23 9.50 9.45 2.89
CA GLY A 23 10.54 8.44 2.77
C GLY A 23 10.04 7.14 2.16
N ASN A 24 10.93 6.14 2.09
CA ASN A 24 10.60 4.79 1.68
C ASN A 24 9.83 4.08 2.81
N ALA A 25 8.69 3.45 2.48
CA ALA A 25 7.84 2.78 3.46
C ALA A 25 8.52 1.56 4.11
N TYR A 26 9.32 0.81 3.36
CA TYR A 26 10.09 -0.33 3.88
C TYR A 26 11.12 0.15 4.89
N ASP A 27 11.90 1.18 4.56
CA ASP A 27 12.92 1.72 5.47
C ASP A 27 12.29 2.31 6.73
N PHE A 28 11.20 3.08 6.58
CA PHE A 28 10.46 3.62 7.71
C PHE A 28 9.98 2.50 8.64
N LEU A 29 9.32 1.50 8.08
CA LEU A 29 8.72 0.42 8.86
C LEU A 29 9.78 -0.50 9.50
N ARG A 30 10.97 -0.60 8.89
CA ARG A 30 12.10 -1.39 9.42
C ARG A 30 12.69 -0.75 10.67
N HIS A 31 12.87 0.57 10.65
CA HIS A 31 13.59 1.30 11.71
C HIS A 31 12.67 1.91 12.77
N THR A 32 11.37 2.04 12.51
CA THR A 32 10.43 2.54 13.51
C THR A 32 10.24 1.54 14.65
N GLU A 33 10.24 2.06 15.88
CA GLU A 33 9.82 1.32 17.08
C GLU A 33 8.30 1.31 17.24
N LYS A 34 7.58 2.10 16.44
CA LYS A 34 6.12 2.14 16.48
C LYS A 34 5.52 0.81 16.05
N ILE A 35 4.44 0.46 16.74
CA ILE A 35 3.62 -0.72 16.48
C ILE A 35 2.28 -0.23 15.96
N TYR A 36 1.71 -0.97 15.01
CA TYR A 36 0.43 -0.61 14.41
C TYR A 36 -0.56 -1.75 14.60
N GLU A 37 -1.80 -1.44 14.96
CA GLU A 37 -2.87 -2.45 14.95
C GLU A 37 -3.13 -2.94 13.53
N TYR A 38 -3.17 -2.00 12.58
CA TYR A 38 -3.43 -2.25 11.17
C TYR A 38 -2.40 -1.57 10.28
N ILE A 39 -2.02 -2.23 9.19
CA ILE A 39 -1.22 -1.63 8.13
C ILE A 39 -1.95 -1.83 6.80
N TYR A 40 -2.14 -0.74 6.06
CA TYR A 40 -2.76 -0.74 4.74
C TYR A 40 -1.73 -0.43 3.65
N ILE A 41 -1.72 -1.22 2.59
CA ILE A 41 -0.79 -1.09 1.47
C ILE A 41 -1.59 -1.09 0.16
N ASP A 42 -1.39 -0.04 -0.64
CA ASP A 42 -1.98 0.11 -1.98
C ASP A 42 -0.84 0.37 -2.97
N PHE A 43 -0.42 -0.68 -3.67
CA PHE A 43 0.64 -0.56 -4.66
C PHE A 43 0.09 0.07 -5.94
N MET A 44 0.88 0.97 -6.54
CA MET A 44 0.63 1.37 -7.92
C MET A 44 0.77 0.15 -8.84
N PHE A 45 -0.24 -0.07 -9.69
CA PHE A 45 -0.26 -1.17 -10.65
C PHE A 45 -0.56 -0.67 -12.06
N ASN A 46 -0.01 -1.39 -13.03
CA ASN A 46 -0.35 -1.19 -14.43
C ASN A 46 -1.64 -1.94 -14.75
N LYS A 47 -2.52 -1.30 -15.54
CA LYS A 47 -3.69 -1.98 -16.10
C LYS A 47 -3.23 -3.04 -17.12
N PRO A 48 -3.92 -4.18 -17.24
CA PRO A 48 -3.70 -5.08 -18.36
C PRO A 48 -4.04 -4.37 -19.69
N LYS A 49 -3.26 -4.69 -20.74
CA LYS A 49 -3.25 -4.00 -22.05
C LYS A 49 -4.62 -3.84 -22.73
N ASN A 50 -5.61 -4.68 -22.40
CA ASN A 50 -6.93 -4.73 -23.05
C ASN A 50 -8.06 -4.06 -22.27
N SER A 51 -7.74 -3.15 -21.34
CA SER A 51 -8.75 -2.43 -20.54
C SER A 51 -8.80 -0.95 -20.92
N SER A 52 -9.96 -0.31 -20.69
CA SER A 52 -10.13 1.12 -20.95
C SER A 52 -9.03 1.95 -20.27
N LEU A 53 -8.49 2.93 -21.00
CA LEU A 53 -7.46 3.86 -20.51
C LEU A 53 -7.88 4.44 -19.15
N SER A 54 -6.92 4.55 -18.21
CA SER A 54 -7.22 5.23 -16.96
C SER A 54 -7.39 6.73 -17.18
N SER A 55 -7.92 7.43 -16.18
CA SER A 55 -8.09 8.87 -16.32
C SER A 55 -6.74 9.54 -16.59
N LYS A 56 -6.74 10.73 -17.23
CA LYS A 56 -5.50 11.49 -17.45
C LYS A 56 -4.70 11.70 -16.17
N ASN A 57 -5.41 11.87 -15.04
CA ASN A 57 -4.81 12.01 -13.72
C ASN A 57 -4.09 10.73 -13.28
N ASP A 58 -4.71 9.57 -13.46
CA ASP A 58 -4.10 8.27 -13.10
C ASP A 58 -2.86 7.97 -13.95
N GLU A 59 -2.90 8.25 -15.26
CA GLU A 59 -1.72 8.07 -16.12
C GLU A 59 -0.58 9.02 -15.73
N THR A 60 -0.90 10.26 -15.38
CA THR A 60 0.10 11.21 -14.87
C THR A 60 0.73 10.69 -13.58
N LEU A 61 -0.08 10.20 -12.63
CA LEU A 61 0.40 9.62 -11.38
C LEU A 61 1.31 8.41 -11.60
N LYS A 62 0.97 7.54 -12.55
CA LYS A 62 1.83 6.40 -12.91
C LYS A 62 3.17 6.85 -13.47
N LEU A 63 3.20 7.84 -14.35
CA LEU A 63 4.44 8.36 -14.95
C LEU A 63 5.39 8.95 -13.91
N ILE A 64 4.86 9.59 -12.87
CA ILE A 64 5.66 10.25 -11.82
C ILE A 64 5.87 9.38 -10.58
N SER A 65 5.35 8.15 -10.57
CA SER A 65 5.52 7.20 -9.46
C SER A 65 6.56 6.14 -9.80
N PHE A 66 7.34 5.77 -8.80
CA PHE A 66 8.26 4.64 -8.92
C PHE A 66 7.49 3.34 -8.72
N GLN A 67 7.76 2.35 -9.57
CA GLN A 67 7.23 1.01 -9.39
C GLN A 67 8.09 0.25 -8.39
N ASP A 68 7.47 -0.20 -7.31
CA ASP A 68 8.15 -0.95 -6.27
C ASP A 68 8.30 -2.43 -6.71
N LEU A 69 9.53 -2.87 -6.91
CA LEU A 69 9.83 -4.21 -7.45
C LEU A 69 9.73 -5.30 -6.39
N ASN A 70 9.63 -4.96 -5.10
CA ASN A 70 9.75 -5.94 -4.02
C ASN A 70 8.58 -5.92 -3.02
N LYS A 71 7.35 -5.95 -3.55
CA LYS A 71 6.09 -5.92 -2.78
C LYS A 71 6.07 -6.91 -1.60
N ASN A 72 6.53 -8.14 -1.81
CA ASN A 72 6.50 -9.18 -0.78
C ASN A 72 7.40 -8.86 0.42
N ASN A 73 8.51 -8.16 0.23
CA ASN A 73 9.38 -7.75 1.34
C ASN A 73 8.69 -6.75 2.25
N LEU A 74 7.98 -5.77 1.67
CA LEU A 74 7.19 -4.81 2.43
C LEU A 74 6.03 -5.48 3.17
N ILE A 75 5.33 -6.43 2.53
CA ILE A 75 4.23 -7.17 3.14
C ILE A 75 4.72 -8.02 4.31
N ASN A 76 5.83 -8.75 4.14
CA ASN A 76 6.47 -9.53 5.20
C ASN A 76 6.82 -8.64 6.40
N LEU A 77 7.41 -7.47 6.15
CA LEU A 77 7.77 -6.53 7.20
C LEU A 77 6.54 -5.96 7.91
N ALA A 78 5.48 -5.63 7.15
CA ALA A 78 4.20 -5.20 7.68
C ALA A 78 3.55 -6.24 8.59
N ILE A 79 3.59 -7.52 8.21
CA ILE A 79 3.06 -8.61 9.05
C ILE A 79 3.77 -8.64 10.40
N LYS A 80 5.09 -8.49 10.40
CA LYS A 80 5.92 -8.48 11.64
C LYS A 80 5.69 -7.23 12.51
N LYS A 81 5.28 -6.11 11.93
CA LYS A 81 5.05 -4.83 12.64
C LYS A 81 3.57 -4.55 12.95
N SER A 82 2.67 -5.44 12.53
CA SER A 82 1.23 -5.34 12.78
C SER A 82 0.79 -6.31 13.88
N VAL A 83 -0.05 -5.82 14.79
CA VAL A 83 -0.68 -6.64 15.84
C VAL A 83 -1.85 -7.45 15.27
N SER A 84 -2.73 -6.79 14.51
CA SER A 84 -4.01 -7.38 14.09
C SER A 84 -3.96 -7.84 12.64
N ARG A 85 -3.90 -6.91 11.68
CA ARG A 85 -4.03 -7.24 10.26
C ARG A 85 -3.18 -6.35 9.35
N VAL A 86 -2.68 -6.95 8.27
CA VAL A 86 -2.17 -6.22 7.11
C VAL A 86 -3.17 -6.38 5.96
N VAL A 87 -3.56 -5.26 5.34
CA VAL A 87 -4.49 -5.21 4.21
C VAL A 87 -3.73 -4.76 2.99
N VAL A 88 -3.72 -5.58 1.94
CA VAL A 88 -3.08 -5.22 0.67
C VAL A 88 -4.12 -5.17 -0.43
N LYS A 89 -4.25 -4.02 -1.07
CA LYS A 89 -5.16 -3.81 -2.21
C LYS A 89 -4.44 -4.14 -3.52
N GLU A 90 -5.11 -4.92 -4.36
CA GLU A 90 -4.61 -5.28 -5.69
C GLU A 90 -5.76 -5.38 -6.72
N PRO A 91 -5.46 -5.28 -8.02
CA PRO A 91 -6.41 -5.58 -9.08
C PRO A 91 -6.90 -7.02 -9.03
N LYS A 92 -8.16 -7.25 -9.40
CA LYS A 92 -8.76 -8.59 -9.48
C LYS A 92 -7.95 -9.57 -10.33
N HIS A 93 -7.33 -9.08 -11.40
CA HIS A 93 -6.52 -9.86 -12.35
C HIS A 93 -5.03 -9.51 -12.27
N SER A 94 -4.52 -9.21 -11.08
CA SER A 94 -3.08 -8.98 -10.88
C SER A 94 -2.28 -10.24 -11.22
N LEU A 95 -1.21 -10.07 -11.99
CA LEU A 95 -0.23 -11.13 -12.28
C LEU A 95 0.86 -11.22 -11.20
N SER A 96 0.82 -10.32 -10.20
CA SER A 96 1.82 -10.27 -9.14
C SER A 96 1.73 -11.52 -8.27
N LYS A 97 2.83 -12.28 -8.16
CA LYS A 97 2.91 -13.41 -7.25
C LYS A 97 3.03 -12.90 -5.80
N MET A 98 1.89 -12.74 -5.15
CA MET A 98 1.83 -12.32 -3.75
C MET A 98 1.98 -13.51 -2.81
N MET A 99 2.38 -13.22 -1.57
CA MET A 99 2.27 -14.18 -0.48
C MET A 99 0.83 -14.64 -0.27
N MET A 100 0.65 -15.83 0.29
CA MET A 100 -0.69 -16.36 0.58
C MET A 100 -1.33 -15.56 1.73
N PRO A 101 -2.49 -14.92 1.52
CA PRO A 101 -3.24 -14.27 2.58
C PRO A 101 -4.03 -15.28 3.42
N GLU A 102 -4.48 -14.88 4.61
CA GLU A 102 -5.41 -15.68 5.42
C GLU A 102 -6.79 -15.76 4.76
N TYR A 103 -7.27 -14.63 4.25
CA TYR A 103 -8.47 -14.57 3.42
C TYR A 103 -8.43 -13.37 2.48
N THR A 104 -9.32 -13.37 1.50
CA THR A 104 -9.43 -12.31 0.48
C THR A 104 -10.83 -11.77 0.44
N ILE A 105 -10.98 -10.45 0.55
CA ILE A 105 -12.23 -9.75 0.26
C ILE A 105 -12.22 -9.36 -1.21
N LYS A 106 -13.16 -9.87 -1.99
CA LYS A 106 -13.24 -9.65 -3.44
C LYS A 106 -14.32 -8.63 -3.78
N THR A 107 -14.02 -7.73 -4.70
CA THR A 107 -14.99 -6.77 -5.28
C THR A 107 -15.04 -6.93 -6.79
N LYS A 108 -15.82 -6.07 -7.47
CA LYS A 108 -15.93 -6.09 -8.94
C LYS A 108 -14.57 -5.96 -9.63
N LEU A 109 -13.70 -5.06 -9.14
CA LEU A 109 -12.44 -4.68 -9.80
C LEU A 109 -11.19 -4.95 -8.96
N LEU A 110 -11.34 -5.12 -7.65
CA LEU A 110 -10.23 -5.19 -6.69
C LEU A 110 -10.34 -6.43 -5.81
N ASN A 111 -9.19 -6.92 -5.39
CA ASN A 111 -9.02 -7.86 -4.29
C ASN A 111 -8.35 -7.14 -3.12
N TYR A 112 -8.80 -7.42 -1.91
CA TYR A 112 -8.12 -7.03 -0.67
C TYR A 112 -7.62 -8.30 0.02
N TYR A 113 -6.31 -8.46 -0.01
CA TYR A 113 -5.62 -9.57 0.64
C TYR A 113 -5.40 -9.25 2.12
N ILE A 114 -5.91 -10.11 2.99
CA ILE A 114 -5.88 -9.91 4.43
C ILE A 114 -4.90 -10.89 5.06
N TYR A 115 -3.86 -10.36 5.71
CA TYR A 115 -2.85 -11.14 6.41
C TYR A 115 -3.03 -10.96 7.93
N LYS A 116 -2.69 -11.99 8.70
CA LYS A 116 -2.62 -11.92 10.16
C LYS A 116 -1.37 -11.15 10.59
N GLY A 117 -1.54 -10.18 11.49
CA GLY A 117 -0.41 -9.57 12.20
C GLY A 117 0.29 -10.58 13.11
N ALA A 118 1.61 -10.50 13.15
CA ALA A 118 2.49 -11.40 13.91
C ALA A 118 3.28 -10.65 15.00
N TYR A 119 3.07 -9.34 15.17
CA TYR A 119 3.74 -8.61 16.25
C TYR A 119 3.36 -9.17 17.62
N GLY A 120 4.37 -9.45 18.45
CA GLY A 120 4.18 -9.99 19.80
C GLY A 120 3.78 -11.47 19.87
N LYS A 121 3.80 -12.20 18.76
CA LYS A 121 3.54 -13.64 18.72
C LYS A 121 4.84 -14.39 18.40
N THR A 122 5.48 -14.90 19.44
CA THR A 122 6.51 -15.95 19.37
C THR A 122 5.86 -17.31 19.47
#